data_AF-W9KYD5-F1
#
_entry.id   AF-W9KYD5-F1
#
_cell.length_a   1.000
_cell.length_b   1.000
_cell.length_c   1.000
_cell.angle_alpha   90.00
_cell.angle_beta   90.00
_cell.angle_gamma   90.00
#
_symmetry.space_group_name_H-M   'P 1'
#
loop_
_entity.id
_entity.type
_entity.pdbx_description
1 polymer ?
#
loop_
_entity_poly.entity_id
_entity_poly.type
_entity_poly.pdbx_seq_one_letter_code
_entity_poly.pdbx_strand_id
1 'polypeptide(L)'
;MLPVTNSPPLQLAILVAKDSPETFDASPARAEKEGNGLEMAVKKFRMAAYLWQAFTSEQMWRNKLGRRAFRFDEEWTTGSANYRDQESGTMRSEARVHIIRSDKTLAEIRDLNKAQQNEKATDKGALYGIASEAVKKYFNPLPGQKLYVSCLLLDSHWDTAAKTVTGHAALGGGDGDLQLAIFGSHCLHSYPSTFEEVVPAFTDCTPTDTNHVANDCNEAGSSWEAANIGIGAHMHETGHLFGCPHQESGVMLRDYVVLNRTFVAREAYCTRTKSKGGLALQADECGWHRLDCLRFRAHPSFRLPNDPPMNPDGSVQAFPVENGNVLVMAATGIFFVEIYADGDDVCHAWIEYPTDQGTPSRQITLSESELRGRLPEKKRKGSLKISVKSYGGGSLDIDDYKRFTSKESLIKLPNGKSAFRSQKLGSSKMDGSQPTEAIFTSAVKQDRVLSRVVIYHGMAVDGMEFIYDDDSRQLFGKKGGKEGGDTFEFDVRRGEYISGFVARSGFWVDGIQILTSLGRKSPVYGNAHGGDAHTLIPPRGYIICGVSGSCGQWLDGFSVLITR
;
A
#
# COMPACT_ATOMS: atom_id res chain seq x y z
N MET A 1 17.48 -11.94 19.12
CA MET A 1 16.29 -11.34 18.48
C MET A 1 15.28 -12.48 18.32
N LEU A 2 14.05 -12.34 18.82
CA LEU A 2 13.03 -13.38 18.61
C LEU A 2 12.57 -13.32 17.14
N PRO A 3 12.45 -14.45 16.42
CA PRO A 3 12.03 -14.45 15.04
C PRO A 3 10.57 -13.96 14.92
N VAL A 4 10.30 -13.08 13.96
CA VAL A 4 8.97 -12.51 13.66
C VAL A 4 8.15 -13.44 12.77
N THR A 5 8.00 -14.71 13.19
CA THR A 5 7.32 -15.76 12.40
C THR A 5 5.85 -15.43 12.08
N ASN A 6 5.22 -14.53 12.85
CA ASN A 6 3.84 -14.09 12.65
C ASN A 6 3.69 -12.92 11.66
N SER A 7 4.79 -12.34 11.16
CA SER A 7 4.74 -11.27 10.15
C SER A 7 4.79 -11.88 8.74
N PRO A 8 3.99 -11.40 7.79
CA PRO A 8 4.02 -11.89 6.41
C PRO A 8 5.39 -11.59 5.77
N PRO A 9 6.07 -12.58 5.18
CA PRO A 9 7.37 -12.40 4.54
C PRO A 9 7.25 -11.70 3.19
N LEU A 10 8.35 -11.08 2.76
CA LEU A 10 8.61 -10.83 1.34
C LEU A 10 9.10 -12.13 0.69
N GLN A 11 8.38 -12.59 -0.32
CA GLN A 11 8.79 -13.69 -1.18
C GLN A 11 9.72 -13.16 -2.26
N LEU A 12 10.85 -13.84 -2.49
CA LEU A 12 11.74 -13.54 -3.61
C LEU A 12 11.46 -14.52 -4.74
N ALA A 13 11.20 -14.02 -5.94
CA ALA A 13 10.95 -14.83 -7.12
C ALA A 13 11.87 -14.44 -8.27
N ILE A 14 12.31 -15.42 -9.05
CA ILE A 14 12.92 -15.22 -10.36
C ILE A 14 11.96 -15.82 -11.39
N LEU A 15 11.46 -14.99 -12.29
CA LEU A 15 10.63 -15.41 -13.41
C LEU A 15 11.51 -15.71 -14.62
N VAL A 16 11.29 -16.88 -15.22
CA VAL A 16 11.93 -17.32 -16.46
C VAL A 16 10.87 -17.69 -17.50
N ALA A 17 11.18 -17.47 -18.78
CA ALA A 17 10.40 -17.95 -19.91
C ALA A 17 10.37 -19.48 -19.95
N LYS A 18 9.39 -20.05 -20.65
CA LYS A 18 9.29 -21.52 -20.78
C LYS A 18 10.50 -22.14 -21.49
N ASP A 19 11.09 -21.41 -22.42
CA ASP A 19 12.26 -21.75 -23.25
C ASP A 19 13.47 -20.88 -22.90
N SER A 20 13.52 -20.33 -21.68
CA SER A 20 14.63 -19.52 -21.19
C SER A 20 15.94 -20.32 -21.18
N PRO A 21 17.07 -19.71 -21.59
CA PRO A 21 18.40 -20.27 -21.38
C PRO A 21 18.87 -20.14 -19.92
N GLU A 22 18.10 -19.46 -19.07
CA GLU A 22 18.35 -19.21 -17.65
C GLU A 22 19.66 -18.44 -17.39
N THR A 23 19.94 -17.45 -18.24
CA THR A 23 21.11 -16.57 -18.16
C THR A 23 20.70 -15.10 -18.17
N PHE A 24 21.52 -14.25 -17.55
CA PHE A 24 21.41 -12.80 -17.63
C PHE A 24 22.58 -12.18 -18.42
N ASP A 25 22.43 -10.94 -18.87
CA ASP A 25 23.46 -10.24 -19.63
C ASP A 25 24.70 -9.93 -18.78
N ALA A 26 25.87 -10.19 -19.33
CA ALA A 26 27.16 -9.83 -18.75
C ALA A 26 28.19 -9.63 -19.86
N SER A 27 29.25 -8.85 -19.59
CA SER A 27 30.39 -8.80 -20.52
C SER A 27 31.09 -10.17 -20.58
N PRO A 28 31.67 -10.58 -21.73
CA PRO A 28 32.28 -11.89 -21.88
C PRO A 28 33.30 -12.22 -20.79
N ALA A 29 34.19 -11.28 -20.46
CA ALA A 29 35.20 -11.46 -19.42
C ALA A 29 34.59 -11.67 -18.02
N ARG A 30 33.47 -11.00 -17.71
CA ARG A 30 32.77 -11.20 -16.43
C ARG A 30 31.99 -12.51 -16.42
N ALA A 31 31.33 -12.86 -17.52
CA ALA A 31 30.63 -14.14 -17.65
C ALA A 31 31.59 -15.32 -17.48
N GLU A 32 32.81 -15.25 -18.04
CA GLU A 32 33.84 -16.27 -17.86
C GLU A 32 34.34 -16.37 -16.40
N LYS A 33 34.53 -15.21 -15.74
CA LYS A 33 35.09 -15.15 -14.39
C LYS A 33 34.08 -15.49 -13.28
N GLU A 34 32.87 -14.95 -13.37
CA GLU A 34 31.84 -15.02 -12.33
C GLU A 34 30.69 -15.96 -12.68
N GLY A 35 30.47 -16.23 -13.97
CA GLY A 35 29.26 -16.89 -14.45
C GLY A 35 28.07 -15.94 -14.57
N ASN A 36 27.14 -16.27 -15.46
CA ASN A 36 25.91 -15.52 -15.70
C ASN A 36 24.65 -16.39 -15.77
N GLY A 37 24.71 -17.60 -15.22
CA GLY A 37 23.58 -18.54 -15.15
C GLY A 37 22.69 -18.34 -13.92
N LEU A 38 21.62 -19.15 -13.85
CA LEU A 38 20.59 -19.09 -12.81
C LEU A 38 21.13 -19.15 -11.39
N GLU A 39 22.07 -20.04 -11.10
CA GLU A 39 22.64 -20.16 -9.76
C GLU A 39 23.31 -18.86 -9.30
N MET A 40 24.05 -18.20 -10.20
CA MET A 40 24.68 -16.92 -9.91
C MET A 40 23.63 -15.81 -9.77
N ALA A 41 22.57 -15.86 -10.58
CA ALA A 41 21.45 -14.92 -10.47
C ALA A 41 20.76 -15.02 -9.10
N VAL A 42 20.53 -16.25 -8.60
CA VAL A 42 19.98 -16.50 -7.26
C VAL A 42 20.86 -15.90 -6.17
N LYS A 43 22.19 -16.11 -6.22
CA LYS A 43 23.13 -15.56 -5.24
C LYS A 43 23.10 -14.03 -5.23
N LYS A 44 23.23 -13.40 -6.40
CA LYS A 44 23.26 -11.94 -6.55
C LYS A 44 21.93 -11.29 -6.17
N PHE A 45 20.81 -11.90 -6.53
CA PHE A 45 19.49 -11.40 -6.16
C PHE A 45 19.24 -11.50 -4.65
N ARG A 46 19.59 -12.65 -4.04
CA ARG A 46 19.52 -12.84 -2.58
C ARG A 46 20.36 -11.81 -1.84
N MET A 47 21.58 -11.54 -2.30
CA MET A 47 22.45 -10.54 -1.67
C MET A 47 21.86 -9.13 -1.78
N ALA A 48 21.31 -8.74 -2.93
CA ALA A 48 20.59 -7.48 -3.08
C ALA A 48 19.44 -7.37 -2.07
N ALA A 49 18.67 -8.45 -1.88
CA ALA A 49 17.58 -8.48 -0.90
C ALA A 49 18.09 -8.29 0.55
N TYR A 50 19.20 -8.92 0.93
CA TYR A 50 19.82 -8.68 2.24
C TYR A 50 20.30 -7.23 2.42
N LEU A 51 20.83 -6.61 1.36
CA LEU A 51 21.19 -5.19 1.38
C LEU A 51 19.96 -4.30 1.58
N TRP A 52 18.82 -4.60 0.95
CA TRP A 52 17.56 -3.87 1.19
C TRP A 52 17.09 -3.98 2.64
N GLN A 53 17.16 -5.19 3.22
CA GLN A 53 16.78 -5.44 4.61
C GLN A 53 17.69 -4.67 5.58
N ALA A 54 19.00 -4.71 5.35
CA ALA A 54 19.98 -3.99 6.17
C ALA A 54 19.82 -2.47 6.08
N PHE A 55 19.72 -1.94 4.85
CA PHE A 55 19.47 -0.52 4.58
C PHE A 55 18.19 -0.06 5.28
N THR A 56 17.09 -0.77 5.07
CA THR A 56 15.78 -0.38 5.62
C THR A 56 15.77 -0.43 7.15
N SER A 57 16.36 -1.46 7.77
CA SER A 57 16.48 -1.56 9.22
C SER A 57 17.26 -0.39 9.83
N GLU A 58 18.35 0.03 9.20
CA GLU A 58 19.16 1.16 9.66
C GLU A 58 18.43 2.50 9.47
N GLN A 59 17.79 2.71 8.32
CA GLN A 59 16.98 3.91 8.06
C GLN A 59 15.81 4.04 9.05
N MET A 60 15.13 2.94 9.38
CA MET A 60 14.06 2.91 10.39
C MET A 60 14.59 3.22 11.79
N TRP A 61 15.78 2.72 12.15
CA TRP A 61 16.43 3.03 13.41
C TRP A 61 16.79 4.52 13.53
N ARG A 62 17.41 5.09 12.50
CA ARG A 62 17.75 6.53 12.44
C ARG A 62 16.50 7.42 12.51
N ASN A 63 15.37 6.94 12.01
CA ASN A 63 14.06 7.56 12.12
C ASN A 63 13.36 7.35 13.48
N LYS A 64 14.03 6.74 14.47
CA LYS A 64 13.50 6.43 15.82
C LYS A 64 12.29 5.50 15.81
N LEU A 65 12.17 4.65 14.80
CA LEU A 65 11.06 3.69 14.67
C LEU A 65 11.47 2.27 15.05
N GLY A 66 12.69 2.08 15.58
CA GLY A 66 13.26 0.76 15.87
C GLY A 66 13.88 0.10 14.63
N ARG A 67 14.65 -0.97 14.84
CA ARG A 67 15.28 -1.75 13.76
C ARG A 67 14.28 -2.65 13.06
N ARG A 68 13.40 -2.04 12.26
CA ARG A 68 12.32 -2.70 11.53
C ARG A 68 12.71 -2.93 10.08
N ALA A 69 12.48 -4.14 9.61
CA ALA A 69 12.50 -4.47 8.19
C ALA A 69 11.54 -5.63 7.94
N PHE A 70 11.16 -5.83 6.69
CA PHE A 70 10.48 -7.04 6.27
C PHE A 70 11.39 -8.26 6.48
N ARG A 71 10.77 -9.41 6.76
CA ARG A 71 11.46 -10.71 6.76
C ARG A 71 11.33 -11.37 5.38
N PHE A 72 12.17 -12.36 5.11
CA PHE A 72 12.02 -13.24 3.95
C PHE A 72 11.36 -14.55 4.33
N ASP A 73 10.83 -15.27 3.35
CA ASP A 73 10.69 -16.72 3.46
C ASP A 73 12.09 -17.34 3.43
N GLU A 74 12.37 -18.27 4.34
CA GLU A 74 13.72 -18.83 4.49
C GLU A 74 13.71 -20.34 4.26
N GLU A 75 14.81 -20.86 3.71
CA GLU A 75 15.05 -22.27 3.53
C GLU A 75 16.39 -22.68 4.16
N TRP A 76 16.47 -23.93 4.63
CA TRP A 76 17.72 -24.50 5.14
C TRP A 76 18.54 -25.05 3.98
N THR A 77 19.61 -24.35 3.60
CA THR A 77 20.42 -24.66 2.41
C THR A 77 21.90 -24.38 2.64
N THR A 78 22.78 -24.83 1.75
CA THR A 78 24.21 -24.48 1.80
C THR A 78 24.36 -22.97 1.67
N GLY A 79 25.06 -22.36 2.63
CA GLY A 79 25.21 -20.92 2.72
C GLY A 79 25.87 -20.35 1.47
N SER A 80 25.20 -19.39 0.84
CA SER A 80 25.68 -18.68 -0.33
C SER A 80 26.15 -17.26 -0.01
N ALA A 81 25.76 -16.71 1.14
CA ALA A 81 25.99 -15.31 1.47
C ALA A 81 27.45 -14.96 1.81
N ASN A 82 28.33 -15.93 2.07
CA ASN A 82 29.76 -15.71 2.27
C ASN A 82 30.58 -16.86 1.68
N TYR A 83 31.85 -16.60 1.38
CA TYR A 83 32.73 -17.59 0.74
C TYR A 83 32.99 -18.81 1.63
N ARG A 84 33.12 -18.61 2.94
CA ARG A 84 33.46 -19.67 3.89
C ARG A 84 32.42 -20.77 3.93
N ASP A 85 31.13 -20.41 3.94
CA ASP A 85 30.06 -21.39 3.96
C ASP A 85 30.01 -22.19 2.65
N GLN A 86 30.28 -21.56 1.50
CA GLN A 86 30.35 -22.24 0.21
C GLN A 86 31.51 -23.24 0.18
N GLU A 87 32.70 -22.83 0.59
CA GLU A 87 33.90 -23.69 0.62
C GLU A 87 33.77 -24.88 1.58
N SER A 88 33.16 -24.66 2.74
CA SER A 88 33.00 -25.68 3.79
C SER A 88 31.73 -26.51 3.65
N GLY A 89 30.81 -26.15 2.74
CA GLY A 89 29.49 -26.76 2.62
C GLY A 89 28.59 -26.51 3.84
N THR A 90 28.86 -25.46 4.63
CA THR A 90 28.08 -25.14 5.83
C THR A 90 26.66 -24.70 5.45
N MET A 91 25.65 -25.31 6.05
CA MET A 91 24.25 -24.96 5.82
C MET A 91 23.77 -23.86 6.79
N ARG A 92 22.88 -22.98 6.30
CA ARG A 92 22.21 -21.91 7.05
C ARG A 92 20.76 -21.73 6.62
N SER A 93 20.00 -21.00 7.43
CA SER A 93 18.72 -20.40 7.00
C SER A 93 19.06 -19.24 6.08
N GLU A 94 18.67 -19.33 4.80
CA GLU A 94 18.83 -18.25 3.82
C GLU A 94 17.48 -17.89 3.19
N ALA A 95 17.36 -16.64 2.74
CA ALA A 95 16.19 -16.21 1.98
C ALA A 95 15.99 -17.09 0.75
N ARG A 96 14.81 -17.72 0.68
CA ARG A 96 14.43 -18.59 -0.42
C ARG A 96 14.16 -17.77 -1.67
N VAL A 97 14.68 -18.24 -2.81
CA VAL A 97 14.41 -17.63 -4.12
C VAL A 97 13.62 -18.63 -4.96
N HIS A 98 12.36 -18.32 -5.21
CA HIS A 98 11.46 -19.17 -6.01
C HIS A 98 11.75 -19.01 -7.50
N ILE A 99 12.04 -20.11 -8.18
CA ILE A 99 12.15 -20.11 -9.64
C ILE A 99 10.79 -20.41 -10.24
N ILE A 100 10.22 -19.44 -10.95
CA ILE A 100 8.87 -19.51 -11.54
C ILE A 100 9.02 -19.52 -13.06
N ARG A 101 8.58 -20.61 -13.70
CA ARG A 101 8.56 -20.72 -15.16
C ARG A 101 7.22 -20.24 -15.71
N SER A 102 7.26 -19.19 -16.53
CA SER A 102 6.12 -18.65 -17.26
C SER A 102 5.65 -19.60 -18.36
N ASP A 103 4.40 -19.44 -18.83
CA ASP A 103 3.89 -20.07 -20.05
C ASP A 103 4.30 -19.32 -21.33
N LYS A 104 4.82 -18.09 -21.18
CA LYS A 104 5.33 -17.25 -22.28
C LYS A 104 6.72 -17.71 -22.72
N THR A 105 6.95 -17.60 -24.03
CA THR A 105 8.28 -17.77 -24.65
C THR A 105 9.19 -16.59 -24.34
N LEU A 106 10.50 -16.81 -24.53
CA LEU A 106 11.52 -15.79 -24.45
C LEU A 106 11.23 -14.65 -25.43
N ALA A 107 10.83 -14.99 -26.66
CA ALA A 107 10.46 -14.02 -27.68
C ALA A 107 9.26 -13.16 -27.26
N GLU A 108 8.23 -13.77 -26.63
CA GLU A 108 7.09 -13.02 -26.11
C GLU A 108 7.47 -12.08 -24.95
N ILE A 109 8.36 -12.51 -24.05
CA ILE A 109 8.82 -11.68 -22.92
C ILE A 109 9.72 -10.53 -23.41
N ARG A 110 10.59 -10.79 -24.39
CA ARG A 110 11.52 -9.80 -24.95
C ARG A 110 10.93 -8.96 -26.09
N ASP A 111 9.62 -9.03 -26.32
CA ASP A 111 8.96 -8.21 -27.34
C ASP A 111 9.19 -6.71 -27.06
N LEU A 112 9.77 -6.00 -28.03
CA LEU A 112 10.03 -4.56 -27.95
C LEU A 112 8.75 -3.74 -27.69
N ASN A 113 7.58 -4.24 -28.08
CA ASN A 113 6.31 -3.57 -27.80
C ASN A 113 5.90 -3.62 -26.32
N LYS A 114 6.58 -4.45 -25.51
CA LYS A 114 6.38 -4.58 -24.06
C LYS A 114 7.49 -3.90 -23.25
N ALA A 115 8.59 -3.51 -23.88
CA ALA A 115 9.70 -2.84 -23.22
C ALA A 115 9.26 -1.47 -22.69
N GLN A 116 9.30 -1.28 -21.37
CA GLN A 116 8.82 -0.05 -20.72
C GLN A 116 9.58 1.20 -21.20
N GLN A 117 10.87 1.04 -21.50
CA GLN A 117 11.75 2.10 -21.96
C GLN A 117 11.54 2.49 -23.44
N ASN A 118 10.85 1.66 -24.22
CA ASN A 118 10.59 1.96 -25.63
C ASN A 118 9.46 2.99 -25.75
N GLU A 119 9.76 4.20 -26.23
CA GLU A 119 8.76 5.26 -26.40
C GLU A 119 7.60 4.85 -27.32
N LYS A 120 7.89 4.01 -28.34
CA LYS A 120 6.94 3.57 -29.37
C LYS A 120 6.08 2.37 -28.96
N ALA A 121 6.39 1.74 -27.83
CA ALA A 121 5.64 0.58 -27.34
C ALA A 121 4.21 0.97 -26.96
N THR A 122 3.24 0.17 -27.40
CA THR A 122 1.82 0.34 -27.07
C THR A 122 1.38 -0.55 -25.91
N ASP A 123 2.20 -1.51 -25.48
CA ASP A 123 1.87 -2.51 -24.47
C ASP A 123 2.89 -2.57 -23.31
N LYS A 124 3.32 -1.39 -22.84
CA LYS A 124 4.38 -1.23 -21.80
C LYS A 124 4.04 -1.85 -20.44
N GLY A 125 2.78 -2.22 -20.20
CA GLY A 125 2.30 -2.80 -18.95
C GLY A 125 2.24 -4.33 -18.93
N ALA A 126 2.42 -5.01 -20.07
CA ALA A 126 2.16 -6.44 -20.19
C ALA A 126 3.01 -7.31 -19.27
N LEU A 127 4.27 -6.93 -19.01
CA LEU A 127 5.18 -7.72 -18.16
C LEU A 127 4.65 -7.86 -16.72
N TYR A 128 3.94 -6.85 -16.20
CA TYR A 128 3.31 -6.95 -14.88
C TYR A 128 2.17 -7.96 -14.86
N GLY A 129 1.33 -7.98 -15.90
CA GLY A 129 0.28 -8.99 -16.05
C GLY A 129 0.85 -10.41 -16.13
N ILE A 130 1.87 -10.61 -16.98
CA ILE A 130 2.54 -11.91 -17.15
C ILE A 130 3.14 -12.41 -15.83
N ALA A 131 3.86 -11.54 -15.11
CA ALA A 131 4.46 -11.89 -13.82
C ALA A 131 3.38 -12.18 -12.76
N SER A 132 2.34 -11.34 -12.68
CA SER A 132 1.21 -11.51 -11.75
C SER A 132 0.50 -12.84 -11.95
N GLU A 133 0.18 -13.21 -13.19
CA GLU A 133 -0.45 -14.49 -13.52
C GLU A 133 0.44 -15.69 -13.14
N ALA A 134 1.73 -15.65 -13.49
CA ALA A 134 2.68 -16.71 -13.18
C ALA A 134 2.89 -16.89 -11.66
N VAL A 135 3.01 -15.78 -10.92
CA VAL A 135 3.15 -15.75 -9.46
C VAL A 135 1.88 -16.29 -8.79
N LYS A 136 0.70 -15.82 -9.18
CA LYS A 136 -0.59 -16.31 -8.65
C LYS A 136 -0.74 -17.82 -8.89
N LYS A 137 -0.39 -18.31 -10.08
CA LYS A 137 -0.43 -19.74 -10.42
C LYS A 137 0.55 -20.57 -9.59
N TYR A 138 1.75 -20.05 -9.33
CA TYR A 138 2.79 -20.76 -8.58
C TYR A 138 2.46 -20.88 -7.09
N PHE A 139 2.11 -19.76 -6.44
CA PHE A 139 1.80 -19.76 -5.00
C PHE A 139 0.39 -20.24 -4.69
N ASN A 140 -0.54 -20.10 -5.64
CA ASN A 140 -1.94 -20.51 -5.53
C ASN A 140 -2.58 -20.07 -4.19
N PRO A 141 -2.58 -18.75 -3.86
CA PRO A 141 -3.08 -18.27 -2.58
C PRO A 141 -4.59 -18.54 -2.45
N LEU A 142 -5.02 -18.90 -1.25
CA LEU A 142 -6.45 -18.97 -0.93
C LEU A 142 -7.03 -17.55 -0.76
N PRO A 143 -8.34 -17.36 -0.97
CA PRO A 143 -8.99 -16.06 -0.76
C PRO A 143 -8.65 -15.45 0.61
N GLY A 144 -8.20 -14.19 0.61
CA GLY A 144 -7.78 -13.47 1.81
C GLY A 144 -6.34 -13.72 2.26
N GLN A 145 -5.57 -14.58 1.57
CA GLN A 145 -4.14 -14.73 1.80
C GLN A 145 -3.35 -13.71 0.99
N LYS A 146 -3.00 -12.60 1.64
CA LYS A 146 -2.17 -11.56 1.02
C LYS A 146 -0.71 -12.04 0.83
N LEU A 147 -0.22 -11.98 -0.40
CA LEU A 147 1.15 -12.28 -0.80
C LEU A 147 1.92 -10.99 -1.10
N TYR A 148 3.19 -10.98 -0.72
CA TYR A 148 4.15 -9.92 -1.02
C TYR A 148 5.31 -10.55 -1.79
N VAL A 149 5.45 -10.23 -3.08
CA VAL A 149 6.42 -10.89 -3.97
C VAL A 149 7.27 -9.86 -4.71
N SER A 150 8.59 -9.88 -4.49
CA SER A 150 9.56 -9.17 -5.32
C SER A 150 10.11 -10.14 -6.37
N CYS A 151 9.90 -9.80 -7.64
CA CYS A 151 10.11 -10.68 -8.79
C CYS A 151 11.16 -10.12 -9.74
N LEU A 152 12.28 -10.83 -9.87
CA LEU A 152 13.30 -10.55 -10.89
C LEU A 152 12.94 -11.25 -12.20
N LEU A 153 12.86 -10.49 -13.30
CA LEU A 153 12.69 -11.03 -14.65
C LEU A 153 14.07 -11.42 -15.17
N LEU A 154 14.40 -12.71 -15.15
CA LEU A 154 15.76 -13.16 -15.49
C LEU A 154 16.08 -12.91 -16.96
N ASP A 155 15.07 -13.04 -17.82
CA ASP A 155 15.21 -12.93 -19.26
C ASP A 155 15.26 -11.49 -19.79
N SER A 156 15.47 -10.48 -18.94
CA SER A 156 15.78 -9.14 -19.44
C SER A 156 17.04 -9.14 -20.31
N HIS A 157 17.05 -8.33 -21.36
CA HIS A 157 18.15 -8.32 -22.33
C HIS A 157 18.36 -6.96 -22.98
N TRP A 158 19.61 -6.53 -23.06
CA TRP A 158 20.07 -5.37 -23.79
C TRP A 158 20.08 -5.65 -25.30
N ASP A 159 19.04 -5.17 -25.98
CA ASP A 159 19.02 -5.17 -27.44
C ASP A 159 19.92 -4.06 -27.96
N THR A 160 21.11 -4.42 -28.46
CA THR A 160 22.12 -3.48 -28.95
C THR A 160 21.68 -2.74 -30.22
N ALA A 161 20.79 -3.32 -31.02
CA ALA A 161 20.27 -2.69 -32.23
C ALA A 161 19.19 -1.66 -31.89
N ALA A 162 18.26 -2.01 -31.00
CA ALA A 162 17.22 -1.11 -30.53
C ALA A 162 17.70 -0.14 -29.44
N LYS A 163 18.88 -0.38 -28.84
CA LYS A 163 19.42 0.34 -27.68
C LYS A 163 18.42 0.43 -26.54
N THR A 164 17.74 -0.68 -26.26
CA THR A 164 16.63 -0.76 -25.31
C THR A 164 16.75 -2.05 -24.50
N VAL A 165 16.46 -2.01 -23.21
CA VAL A 165 16.33 -3.22 -22.40
C VAL A 165 14.97 -3.87 -22.67
N THR A 166 14.97 -5.03 -23.31
CA THR A 166 13.81 -5.89 -23.51
C THR A 166 13.59 -6.82 -22.32
N GLY A 167 12.36 -7.33 -22.13
CA GLY A 167 12.05 -8.20 -20.98
C GLY A 167 12.23 -7.52 -19.62
N HIS A 168 12.23 -6.19 -19.57
CA HIS A 168 12.37 -5.37 -18.39
C HIS A 168 11.20 -4.39 -18.25
N ALA A 169 10.65 -4.34 -17.04
CA ALA A 169 9.85 -3.24 -16.54
C ALA A 169 10.19 -3.06 -15.05
N ALA A 170 10.15 -1.82 -14.58
CA ALA A 170 10.20 -1.45 -13.17
C ALA A 170 8.81 -0.98 -12.78
N LEU A 171 8.08 -1.86 -12.10
CA LEU A 171 6.70 -1.61 -11.65
C LEU A 171 6.46 -2.33 -10.32
N GLY A 172 5.84 -1.62 -9.38
CA GLY A 172 5.43 -2.15 -8.10
C GLY A 172 4.04 -1.66 -7.69
N GLY A 173 3.37 -2.44 -6.84
CA GLY A 173 2.05 -2.12 -6.32
C GLY A 173 1.29 -3.38 -5.94
N GLY A 174 -0.04 -3.32 -5.92
CA GLY A 174 -0.84 -4.48 -5.60
C GLY A 174 -2.26 -4.44 -6.16
N ASP A 175 -2.79 -5.64 -6.34
CA ASP A 175 -4.16 -5.91 -6.78
C ASP A 175 -4.74 -7.02 -5.89
N GLY A 176 -5.74 -6.66 -5.07
CA GLY A 176 -6.35 -7.55 -4.09
C GLY A 176 -5.33 -8.21 -3.16
N ASP A 177 -5.23 -9.53 -3.26
CA ASP A 177 -4.40 -10.38 -2.42
C ASP A 177 -2.93 -10.49 -2.90
N LEU A 178 -2.54 -9.94 -4.06
CA LEU A 178 -1.13 -9.93 -4.50
C LEU A 178 -0.57 -8.51 -4.49
N GLN A 179 0.50 -8.31 -3.71
CA GLN A 179 1.39 -7.16 -3.80
C GLN A 179 2.68 -7.62 -4.52
N LEU A 180 2.96 -7.03 -5.68
CA LEU A 180 4.01 -7.47 -6.60
C LEU A 180 4.92 -6.31 -6.97
N ALA A 181 6.21 -6.57 -6.97
CA ALA A 181 7.23 -5.72 -7.57
C ALA A 181 7.93 -6.54 -8.67
N ILE A 182 8.12 -5.97 -9.85
CA ILE A 182 8.89 -6.58 -10.93
C ILE A 182 10.08 -5.69 -11.29
N PHE A 183 11.21 -6.33 -11.58
CA PHE A 183 12.40 -5.64 -12.07
C PHE A 183 13.23 -6.56 -12.96
N GLY A 184 14.01 -5.98 -13.88
CA GLY A 184 14.80 -6.75 -14.85
C GLY A 184 16.18 -7.17 -14.34
N SER A 185 16.74 -8.24 -14.92
CA SER A 185 18.08 -8.75 -14.58
C SER A 185 19.24 -7.99 -15.25
N HIS A 186 18.97 -6.96 -16.05
CA HIS A 186 19.97 -6.29 -16.90
C HIS A 186 21.12 -5.64 -16.12
N CYS A 187 20.92 -5.29 -14.85
CA CYS A 187 21.99 -4.80 -13.97
C CYS A 187 22.63 -5.90 -13.10
N LEU A 188 22.15 -7.15 -13.15
CA LEU A 188 22.57 -8.20 -12.22
C LEU A 188 24.07 -8.52 -12.31
N HIS A 189 24.69 -8.29 -13.47
CA HIS A 189 26.14 -8.48 -13.66
C HIS A 189 27.02 -7.61 -12.76
N SER A 190 26.50 -6.54 -12.16
CA SER A 190 27.26 -5.67 -11.26
C SER A 190 27.03 -5.95 -9.78
N TYR A 191 26.08 -6.84 -9.44
CA TYR A 191 25.69 -7.06 -8.05
C TYR A 191 26.72 -7.92 -7.30
N PRO A 192 26.90 -7.71 -6.00
CA PRO A 192 27.66 -8.65 -5.17
C PRO A 192 26.91 -9.98 -5.06
N SER A 193 27.64 -11.09 -5.08
CA SER A 193 27.09 -12.43 -4.84
C SER A 193 27.26 -12.89 -3.38
N THR A 194 28.18 -12.26 -2.65
CA THR A 194 28.50 -12.53 -1.23
C THR A 194 28.69 -11.23 -0.45
N PHE A 195 28.73 -11.30 0.88
CA PHE A 195 28.98 -10.15 1.75
C PHE A 195 30.36 -9.52 1.51
N GLU A 196 31.37 -10.33 1.23
CA GLU A 196 32.73 -9.88 0.93
C GLU A 196 32.80 -9.04 -0.36
N GLU A 197 31.85 -9.23 -1.27
CA GLU A 197 31.79 -8.53 -2.56
C GLU A 197 31.05 -7.19 -2.50
N VAL A 198 30.39 -6.86 -1.39
CA VAL A 198 29.58 -5.63 -1.29
C VAL A 198 30.43 -4.38 -1.57
N VAL A 199 31.57 -4.23 -0.90
CA VAL A 199 32.46 -3.08 -1.12
C VAL A 199 33.10 -3.13 -2.52
N PRO A 200 33.68 -4.26 -2.98
CA PRO A 200 34.15 -4.39 -4.36
C PRO A 200 33.12 -4.00 -5.43
N ALA A 201 31.88 -4.48 -5.32
CA ALA A 201 30.81 -4.19 -6.28
C ALA A 201 30.48 -2.68 -6.30
N PHE A 202 30.38 -2.05 -5.14
CA PHE A 202 30.07 -0.63 -5.00
C PHE A 202 31.27 0.31 -5.22
N THR A 203 32.44 -0.22 -5.57
CA THR A 203 33.65 0.56 -5.92
C THR A 203 34.26 0.16 -7.26
N ASP A 204 33.64 -0.76 -8.01
CA ASP A 204 34.12 -1.23 -9.31
C ASP A 204 33.89 -0.18 -10.42
N CYS A 205 34.99 0.51 -10.78
CA CYS A 205 35.04 1.50 -11.85
C CYS A 205 35.09 0.90 -13.26
N THR A 206 34.94 -0.41 -13.46
CA THR A 206 34.95 -1.03 -14.79
C THR A 206 33.93 -0.33 -15.69
N PRO A 207 34.34 0.30 -16.81
CA PRO A 207 33.43 1.00 -17.71
C PRO A 207 32.38 0.08 -18.30
N THR A 208 31.17 0.59 -18.47
CA THR A 208 30.07 -0.15 -19.09
C THR A 208 30.31 -0.32 -20.59
N ASP A 209 30.41 -1.57 -21.04
CA ASP A 209 30.52 -1.92 -22.45
C ASP A 209 29.14 -2.14 -23.08
N THR A 210 28.65 -1.11 -23.76
CA THR A 210 27.33 -1.11 -24.41
C THR A 210 27.19 -2.06 -25.61
N ASN A 211 28.26 -2.77 -25.98
CA ASN A 211 28.16 -3.90 -26.90
C ASN A 211 27.58 -5.15 -26.23
N HIS A 212 27.56 -5.21 -24.90
CA HIS A 212 27.17 -6.40 -24.14
C HIS A 212 26.12 -6.14 -23.05
N VAL A 213 26.14 -4.96 -22.42
CA VAL A 213 25.26 -4.63 -21.29
C VAL A 213 24.69 -3.22 -21.41
N ALA A 214 23.57 -2.96 -20.75
CA ALA A 214 22.89 -1.67 -20.82
C ALA A 214 23.59 -0.59 -19.96
N ASN A 215 23.73 0.63 -20.50
CA ASN A 215 23.92 1.84 -19.69
C ASN A 215 22.55 2.43 -19.33
N ASP A 216 21.89 1.79 -18.36
CA ASP A 216 20.50 2.08 -18.04
C ASP A 216 20.27 3.55 -17.64
N CYS A 217 19.25 4.16 -18.22
CA CYS A 217 18.94 5.60 -18.15
C CYS A 217 20.13 6.55 -18.44
N ASN A 218 21.21 6.06 -19.06
CA ASN A 218 22.48 6.79 -19.18
C ASN A 218 23.11 7.18 -17.83
N GLU A 219 22.80 6.44 -16.76
CA GLU A 219 23.26 6.67 -15.39
C GLU A 219 24.15 5.55 -14.85
N ALA A 220 24.39 4.50 -15.65
CA ALA A 220 25.14 3.30 -15.30
C ALA A 220 26.42 3.18 -16.16
N GLY A 221 27.25 4.24 -16.19
CA GLY A 221 28.47 4.28 -17.02
C GLY A 221 29.64 3.44 -16.50
N SER A 222 29.54 2.91 -15.27
CA SER A 222 30.47 1.95 -14.69
C SER A 222 29.73 0.88 -13.87
N SER A 223 30.42 -0.20 -13.50
CA SER A 223 29.82 -1.31 -12.76
C SER A 223 29.20 -0.90 -11.43
N TRP A 224 29.86 -0.06 -10.62
CA TRP A 224 29.26 0.38 -9.35
C TRP A 224 28.03 1.26 -9.54
N GLU A 225 27.99 2.07 -10.59
CA GLU A 225 26.82 2.88 -10.95
C GLU A 225 25.66 1.98 -11.40
N ALA A 226 25.94 0.93 -12.18
CA ALA A 226 24.95 -0.09 -12.53
C ALA A 226 24.42 -0.84 -11.29
N ALA A 227 25.27 -1.13 -10.31
CA ALA A 227 24.86 -1.79 -9.06
C ALA A 227 23.91 -0.90 -8.24
N ASN A 228 24.20 0.40 -8.13
CA ASN A 228 23.31 1.37 -7.48
C ASN A 228 21.95 1.44 -8.17
N ILE A 229 21.93 1.61 -9.49
CA ILE A 229 20.68 1.69 -10.26
C ILE A 229 19.87 0.41 -10.10
N GLY A 230 20.48 -0.76 -10.30
CA GLY A 230 19.75 -2.02 -10.25
C GLY A 230 19.22 -2.35 -8.85
N ILE A 231 20.10 -2.35 -7.84
CA ILE A 231 19.72 -2.71 -6.45
C ILE A 231 18.73 -1.67 -5.91
N GLY A 232 18.98 -0.40 -6.21
CA GLY A 232 18.18 0.74 -5.77
C GLY A 232 16.81 0.82 -6.41
N ALA A 233 16.72 0.70 -7.72
CA ALA A 233 15.45 0.76 -8.44
C ALA A 233 14.57 -0.46 -8.11
N HIS A 234 15.14 -1.66 -7.96
CA HIS A 234 14.34 -2.79 -7.50
C HIS A 234 13.88 -2.63 -6.04
N MET A 235 14.68 -1.97 -5.19
CA MET A 235 14.24 -1.58 -3.84
C MET A 235 13.08 -0.55 -3.89
N HIS A 236 13.11 0.40 -4.83
CA HIS A 236 12.01 1.34 -5.08
C HIS A 236 10.70 0.61 -5.43
N GLU A 237 10.74 -0.36 -6.37
CA GLU A 237 9.55 -1.15 -6.71
C GLU A 237 9.07 -1.99 -5.52
N THR A 238 10.00 -2.52 -4.72
CA THR A 238 9.67 -3.20 -3.47
C THR A 238 9.01 -2.25 -2.45
N GLY A 239 9.36 -0.96 -2.46
CA GLY A 239 8.70 0.08 -1.69
C GLY A 239 7.23 0.28 -2.10
N HIS A 240 6.95 0.36 -3.42
CA HIS A 240 5.57 0.40 -3.94
C HIS A 240 4.76 -0.82 -3.52
N LEU A 241 5.36 -2.02 -3.58
CA LEU A 241 4.75 -3.26 -3.09
C LEU A 241 4.34 -3.18 -1.61
N PHE A 242 5.06 -2.41 -0.79
CA PHE A 242 4.73 -2.16 0.62
C PHE A 242 3.85 -0.93 0.87
N GLY A 243 3.33 -0.31 -0.20
CA GLY A 243 2.38 0.80 -0.14
C GLY A 243 3.00 2.19 -0.02
N CYS A 244 4.30 2.33 -0.32
CA CYS A 244 4.93 3.64 -0.47
C CYS A 244 4.57 4.25 -1.83
N PRO A 245 4.03 5.47 -1.92
CA PRO A 245 3.89 6.19 -3.18
C PRO A 245 5.22 6.87 -3.56
N HIS A 246 5.26 7.51 -4.72
CA HIS A 246 6.32 8.48 -5.01
C HIS A 246 6.37 9.60 -3.97
N GLN A 247 7.58 10.08 -3.71
CA GLN A 247 7.86 11.14 -2.74
C GLN A 247 8.69 12.25 -3.40
N GLU A 248 8.83 13.38 -2.72
CA GLU A 248 9.67 14.49 -3.17
C GLU A 248 11.19 14.22 -3.06
N SER A 249 11.58 13.16 -2.35
CA SER A 249 12.98 12.75 -2.15
C SER A 249 13.06 11.28 -1.70
N GLY A 250 14.28 10.77 -1.62
CA GLY A 250 14.59 9.43 -1.14
C GLY A 250 14.47 8.35 -2.22
N VAL A 251 14.44 7.09 -1.75
CA VAL A 251 14.34 5.91 -2.60
C VAL A 251 13.10 5.97 -3.50
N MET A 252 11.97 6.47 -2.98
CA MET A 252 10.71 6.59 -3.73
C MET A 252 10.67 7.73 -4.76
N LEU A 253 11.78 8.45 -4.95
CA LEU A 253 11.99 9.31 -6.11
C LEU A 253 13.02 8.67 -7.05
N ARG A 254 14.31 8.86 -6.75
CA ARG A 254 15.43 8.24 -7.49
C ARG A 254 16.77 8.38 -6.74
N ASP A 255 16.76 8.66 -5.43
CA ASP A 255 18.00 9.00 -4.72
C ASP A 255 18.95 7.80 -4.61
N TYR A 256 18.46 6.59 -4.88
CA TYR A 256 19.23 5.35 -4.86
C TYR A 256 20.41 5.31 -5.85
N VAL A 257 20.56 6.31 -6.74
CA VAL A 257 21.78 6.52 -7.55
C VAL A 257 23.06 6.65 -6.70
N VAL A 258 22.94 6.94 -5.41
CA VAL A 258 24.05 7.02 -4.43
C VAL A 258 23.92 5.98 -3.30
N LEU A 259 23.20 4.87 -3.52
CA LEU A 259 22.98 3.81 -2.53
C LEU A 259 24.28 3.23 -1.96
N ASN A 260 25.32 3.12 -2.78
CA ASN A 260 26.66 2.69 -2.38
C ASN A 260 27.19 3.42 -1.13
N ARG A 261 26.86 4.70 -0.94
CA ARG A 261 27.36 5.53 0.16
C ARG A 261 26.96 5.00 1.55
N THR A 262 25.90 4.20 1.65
CA THR A 262 25.53 3.51 2.89
C THR A 262 26.46 2.32 3.21
N PHE A 263 27.15 1.77 2.20
CA PHE A 263 27.91 0.52 2.31
C PHE A 263 29.43 0.69 2.15
N VAL A 264 29.91 1.88 1.75
CA VAL A 264 31.33 2.16 1.55
C VAL A 264 31.78 3.39 2.33
N ALA A 265 33.06 3.44 2.72
CA ALA A 265 33.62 4.62 3.39
C ALA A 265 34.03 5.75 2.42
N ARG A 266 34.31 5.40 1.15
CA ARG A 266 34.67 6.36 0.10
C ARG A 266 34.03 5.96 -1.22
N GLU A 267 33.43 6.93 -1.88
CA GLU A 267 32.86 6.78 -3.21
C GLU A 267 33.97 6.75 -4.28
N ALA A 268 33.74 5.96 -5.34
CA ALA A 268 34.60 5.89 -6.51
C ALA A 268 34.38 7.08 -7.47
N TYR A 269 35.13 7.16 -8.58
CA TYR A 269 34.84 8.17 -9.60
C TYR A 269 33.45 7.93 -10.21
N CYS A 270 32.62 8.97 -10.27
CA CYS A 270 31.28 8.90 -10.84
C CYS A 270 31.32 9.35 -12.30
N THR A 271 31.04 8.42 -13.22
CA THR A 271 31.07 8.71 -14.65
C THR A 271 29.86 9.55 -15.06
N ARG A 272 28.71 9.32 -14.43
CA ARG A 272 27.45 10.06 -14.66
C ARG A 272 27.60 11.56 -14.40
N THR A 273 28.22 11.95 -13.28
CA THR A 273 28.42 13.37 -12.91
C THR A 273 29.80 13.91 -13.26
N LYS A 274 30.70 13.04 -13.77
CA LYS A 274 32.11 13.35 -14.05
C LYS A 274 32.88 13.90 -12.84
N SER A 275 32.50 13.49 -11.63
CA SER A 275 33.09 13.98 -10.39
C SER A 275 34.00 12.95 -9.72
N LYS A 276 35.06 13.45 -9.09
CA LYS A 276 35.89 12.62 -8.19
C LYS A 276 35.04 12.20 -6.99
N GLY A 277 35.10 10.91 -6.63
CA GLY A 277 34.50 10.42 -5.41
C GLY A 277 35.19 10.97 -4.16
N GLY A 278 34.49 10.90 -3.04
CA GLY A 278 34.90 11.47 -1.76
C GLY A 278 34.65 10.55 -0.58
N LEU A 279 34.79 11.08 0.64
CA LEU A 279 34.29 10.40 1.83
C LEU A 279 32.77 10.28 1.73
N ALA A 280 32.22 9.11 2.03
CA ALA A 280 30.78 8.93 2.15
C ALA A 280 30.38 9.21 3.61
N LEU A 281 29.66 10.30 3.83
CA LEU A 281 29.10 10.63 5.13
C LEU A 281 27.62 10.30 5.16
N GLN A 282 27.07 10.17 6.37
CA GLN A 282 25.65 9.88 6.56
C GLN A 282 24.73 10.89 5.84
N ALA A 283 25.12 12.16 5.76
CA ALA A 283 24.35 13.20 5.07
C ALA A 283 24.37 13.07 3.54
N ASP A 284 25.29 12.26 2.99
CA ASP A 284 25.45 12.04 1.56
C ASP A 284 24.71 10.79 1.08
N GLU A 285 24.22 9.95 2.00
CA GLU A 285 23.47 8.73 1.73
C GLU A 285 22.07 9.04 1.17
N CYS A 286 21.55 8.15 0.32
CA CYS A 286 20.11 8.13 0.07
C CYS A 286 19.36 7.61 1.31
N GLY A 287 18.08 7.96 1.44
CA GLY A 287 17.24 7.50 2.54
C GLY A 287 15.84 7.12 2.11
N TRP A 288 15.12 6.46 3.00
CA TRP A 288 13.66 6.40 2.91
C TRP A 288 13.08 7.74 3.33
N HIS A 289 12.08 8.25 2.60
CA HIS A 289 11.39 9.46 3.04
C HIS A 289 10.73 9.23 4.40
N ARG A 290 10.53 10.29 5.20
CA ARG A 290 9.92 10.15 6.53
C ARG A 290 8.56 9.46 6.45
N LEU A 291 7.75 9.83 5.47
CA LEU A 291 6.43 9.26 5.23
C LEU A 291 6.46 7.78 4.83
N ASP A 292 7.53 7.31 4.19
CA ASP A 292 7.74 5.89 3.87
C ASP A 292 8.08 5.09 5.12
N CYS A 293 8.95 5.64 5.97
CA CYS A 293 9.28 5.06 7.27
C CYS A 293 8.03 4.91 8.17
N LEU A 294 7.14 5.91 8.17
CA LEU A 294 5.87 5.82 8.88
C LEU A 294 4.96 4.72 8.30
N ARG A 295 4.88 4.59 6.96
CA ARG A 295 4.13 3.49 6.32
C ARG A 295 4.69 2.12 6.71
N PHE A 296 6.00 1.94 6.65
CA PHE A 296 6.66 0.72 7.11
C PHE A 296 6.34 0.43 8.58
N ARG A 297 6.37 1.44 9.47
CA ARG A 297 6.01 1.25 10.89
C ARG A 297 4.60 0.69 11.08
N ALA A 298 3.65 1.06 10.23
CA ALA A 298 2.27 0.58 10.29
C ALA A 298 2.05 -0.74 9.53
N HIS A 299 2.97 -1.12 8.64
CA HIS A 299 2.82 -2.27 7.77
C HIS A 299 3.03 -3.62 8.50
N PRO A 300 2.18 -4.65 8.29
CA PRO A 300 2.29 -5.94 8.97
C PRO A 300 3.66 -6.64 8.83
N SER A 301 4.29 -6.56 7.65
CA SER A 301 5.61 -7.17 7.40
C SER A 301 6.76 -6.57 8.23
N PHE A 302 6.59 -5.39 8.83
CA PHE A 302 7.62 -4.64 9.56
C PHE A 302 7.39 -4.62 11.08
N ARG A 303 6.45 -5.44 11.57
CA ARG A 303 6.19 -5.56 13.00
C ARG A 303 7.38 -6.15 13.73
N LEU A 304 7.67 -5.62 14.91
CA LEU A 304 8.65 -6.17 15.84
C LEU A 304 7.98 -7.15 16.81
N PRO A 305 8.72 -8.11 17.38
CA PRO A 305 8.17 -9.06 18.37
C PRO A 305 7.56 -8.39 19.60
N ASN A 306 8.04 -7.20 19.96
CA ASN A 306 7.60 -6.43 21.12
C ASN A 306 6.51 -5.41 20.80
N ASP A 307 6.01 -5.35 19.55
CA ASP A 307 4.87 -4.49 19.25
C ASP A 307 3.60 -4.99 19.92
N PRO A 308 2.79 -4.09 20.51
CA PRO A 308 1.51 -4.48 21.07
C PRO A 308 0.61 -5.06 19.97
N PRO A 309 -0.27 -6.02 20.30
CA PRO A 309 -1.32 -6.48 19.38
C PRO A 309 -2.10 -5.30 18.80
N MET A 310 -2.26 -5.29 17.48
CA MET A 310 -3.01 -4.25 16.79
C MET A 310 -4.49 -4.59 16.78
N ASN A 311 -5.36 -3.59 16.88
CA ASN A 311 -6.79 -3.79 16.64
C ASN A 311 -6.98 -4.22 15.17
N PRO A 312 -7.76 -5.28 14.87
CA PRO A 312 -7.98 -5.73 13.49
C PRO A 312 -8.73 -4.71 12.63
N ASP A 313 -9.46 -3.77 13.24
CA ASP A 313 -10.10 -2.66 12.55
C ASP A 313 -9.10 -1.55 12.24
N GLY A 314 -8.52 -1.61 11.04
CA GLY A 314 -7.62 -0.57 10.52
C GLY A 314 -8.35 0.68 10.00
N SER A 315 -9.68 0.69 9.95
CA SER A 315 -10.44 1.72 9.26
C SER A 315 -10.25 3.11 9.85
N VAL A 316 -10.33 4.11 8.97
CA VAL A 316 -10.31 5.54 9.31
C VAL A 316 -11.65 6.14 8.90
N GLN A 317 -12.25 6.94 9.77
CA GLN A 317 -13.55 7.58 9.56
C GLN A 317 -13.39 9.09 9.73
N ALA A 318 -14.10 9.86 8.91
CA ALA A 318 -14.14 11.31 9.02
C ALA A 318 -15.58 11.82 9.07
N PHE A 319 -15.80 12.79 9.94
CA PHE A 319 -17.09 13.42 10.18
C PHE A 319 -16.93 14.94 10.15
N PRO A 320 -17.55 15.65 9.21
CA PRO A 320 -17.60 17.10 9.27
C PRO A 320 -18.48 17.50 10.46
N VAL A 321 -18.12 18.57 11.15
CA VAL A 321 -18.87 19.09 12.30
C VAL A 321 -18.94 20.63 12.22
N GLU A 322 -19.46 21.29 13.26
CA GLU A 322 -19.58 22.74 13.27
C GLU A 322 -18.23 23.45 13.05
N ASN A 323 -18.31 24.68 12.53
CA ASN A 323 -17.18 25.59 12.33
C ASN A 323 -16.11 25.10 11.35
N GLY A 324 -16.48 24.27 10.37
CA GLY A 324 -15.54 23.81 9.34
C GLY A 324 -14.51 22.79 9.86
N ASN A 325 -14.77 22.19 11.01
CA ASN A 325 -13.91 21.17 11.59
C ASN A 325 -14.29 19.78 11.08
N VAL A 326 -13.31 18.89 11.08
CA VAL A 326 -13.50 17.46 10.81
C VAL A 326 -13.02 16.67 12.01
N LEU A 327 -13.88 15.83 12.57
CA LEU A 327 -13.50 14.81 13.54
C LEU A 327 -13.08 13.55 12.79
N VAL A 328 -11.86 13.08 13.06
CA VAL A 328 -11.32 11.85 12.47
C VAL A 328 -11.19 10.80 13.56
N MET A 329 -11.56 9.56 13.24
CA MET A 329 -11.52 8.42 14.15
C MET A 329 -10.81 7.23 13.55
N ALA A 330 -10.06 6.51 14.37
CA ALA A 330 -9.47 5.22 14.03
C ALA A 330 -9.31 4.36 15.28
N ALA A 331 -9.75 3.10 15.25
CA ALA A 331 -9.68 2.20 16.41
C ALA A 331 -8.23 1.89 16.83
N THR A 332 -7.31 1.86 15.85
CA THR A 332 -5.87 1.71 16.06
C THR A 332 -5.17 3.01 16.45
N GLY A 333 -5.87 4.15 16.37
CA GLY A 333 -5.29 5.48 16.52
C GLY A 333 -4.86 6.11 15.20
N ILE A 334 -4.91 7.44 15.13
CA ILE A 334 -4.46 8.23 14.00
C ILE A 334 -2.94 8.41 14.10
N PHE A 335 -2.23 8.18 13.00
CA PHE A 335 -0.78 8.22 12.96
C PHE A 335 -0.24 9.49 12.31
N PHE A 336 -0.64 9.80 11.09
CA PHE A 336 -0.26 11.04 10.42
C PHE A 336 -1.30 11.46 9.39
N VAL A 337 -1.26 12.74 9.03
CA VAL A 337 -2.13 13.34 8.01
C VAL A 337 -1.25 14.00 6.96
N GLU A 338 -1.36 13.52 5.73
CA GLU A 338 -0.74 14.11 4.55
C GLU A 338 -1.64 15.24 4.01
N ILE A 339 -1.02 16.34 3.58
CA ILE A 339 -1.69 17.55 3.14
C ILE A 339 -1.22 17.87 1.72
N TYR A 340 -2.18 17.91 0.80
CA TYR A 340 -1.96 18.20 -0.61
C TYR A 340 -2.63 19.52 -0.95
N ALA A 341 -1.83 20.46 -1.43
CA ALA A 341 -2.34 21.70 -1.98
C ALA A 341 -2.63 21.57 -3.48
N ASP A 342 -3.27 22.60 -4.02
CA ASP A 342 -3.58 22.66 -5.45
C ASP A 342 -2.33 22.47 -6.33
N GLY A 343 -2.42 21.49 -7.23
CA GLY A 343 -1.35 21.12 -8.15
C GLY A 343 -0.23 20.24 -7.58
N ASP A 344 -0.34 19.79 -6.32
CA ASP A 344 0.60 18.82 -5.74
C ASP A 344 0.36 17.42 -6.32
N ASP A 345 1.42 16.81 -6.84
CA ASP A 345 1.48 15.40 -7.28
C ASP A 345 2.06 14.48 -6.19
N VAL A 346 2.88 15.04 -5.29
CA VAL A 346 3.44 14.37 -4.10
C VAL A 346 3.17 15.19 -2.83
N CYS A 347 3.30 14.54 -1.67
CA CYS A 347 3.06 15.20 -0.38
C CYS A 347 4.27 16.02 0.06
N HIS A 348 4.09 17.32 0.27
CA HIS A 348 5.13 18.24 0.76
C HIS A 348 4.94 18.69 2.21
N ALA A 349 3.76 18.43 2.80
CA ALA A 349 3.43 18.86 4.16
C ALA A 349 2.57 17.81 4.87
N TRP A 350 2.89 17.54 6.13
CA TRP A 350 2.15 16.57 6.93
C TRP A 350 2.12 16.95 8.41
N ILE A 351 1.25 16.27 9.16
CA ILE A 351 1.16 16.35 10.62
C ILE A 351 1.33 14.93 11.17
N GLU A 352 2.34 14.71 12.01
CA GLU A 352 2.51 13.46 12.75
C GLU A 352 1.80 13.53 14.10
N TYR A 353 1.18 12.43 14.51
CA TYR A 353 0.58 12.21 15.82
C TYR A 353 1.35 11.09 16.55
N PRO A 354 2.56 11.41 17.07
CA PRO A 354 3.42 10.41 17.71
C PRO A 354 2.84 9.92 19.04
N THR A 355 3.27 8.73 19.47
CA THR A 355 2.88 8.09 20.73
C THR A 355 3.76 8.46 21.92
N ASP A 356 4.58 9.49 21.81
CA ASP A 356 5.63 9.82 22.79
C ASP A 356 5.10 10.09 24.22
N GLN A 357 3.77 10.26 24.37
CA GLN A 357 3.08 10.49 25.64
C GLN A 357 2.05 9.41 26.02
N GLY A 358 2.00 8.26 25.34
CA GLY A 358 1.11 7.15 25.70
C GLY A 358 0.42 6.49 24.51
N THR A 359 -0.83 6.07 24.70
CA THR A 359 -1.60 5.37 23.66
C THR A 359 -1.94 6.29 22.50
N PRO A 360 -1.91 5.81 21.23
CA PRO A 360 -2.36 6.56 20.08
C PRO A 360 -3.72 7.23 20.28
N SER A 361 -3.85 8.49 19.89
CA SER A 361 -5.12 9.20 19.88
C SER A 361 -6.07 8.56 18.87
N ARG A 362 -7.19 8.01 19.35
CA ARG A 362 -8.24 7.38 18.51
C ARG A 362 -9.21 8.38 17.88
N GLN A 363 -9.16 9.62 18.33
CA GLN A 363 -9.97 10.71 17.79
C GLN A 363 -9.11 11.98 17.76
N ILE A 364 -9.12 12.69 16.63
CA ILE A 364 -8.51 14.01 16.49
C ILE A 364 -9.52 14.98 15.86
N THR A 365 -9.28 16.27 16.06
CA THR A 365 -10.01 17.35 15.38
C THR A 365 -9.06 18.01 14.40
N LEU A 366 -9.45 18.07 13.14
CA LEU A 366 -8.76 18.84 12.11
C LEU A 366 -9.55 20.13 11.86
N SER A 367 -8.82 21.24 11.76
CA SER A 367 -9.37 22.53 11.35
C SER A 367 -8.71 22.98 10.06
N GLU A 368 -9.46 23.68 9.21
CA GLU A 368 -8.92 24.15 7.92
C GLU A 368 -7.75 25.13 8.11
N SER A 369 -7.81 25.96 9.16
CA SER A 369 -6.76 26.93 9.48
C SER A 369 -5.44 26.26 9.86
N GLU A 370 -5.47 25.19 10.66
CA GLU A 370 -4.28 24.41 11.02
C GLU A 370 -3.66 23.75 9.79
N LEU A 371 -4.48 23.08 8.97
CA LEU A 371 -4.02 22.41 7.75
C LEU A 371 -3.37 23.39 6.77
N ARG A 372 -4.03 24.52 6.51
CA ARG A 372 -3.48 25.58 5.64
C ARG A 372 -2.24 26.24 6.26
N GLY A 373 -2.15 26.31 7.58
CA GLY A 373 -0.98 26.82 8.29
C GLY A 373 0.31 26.05 7.96
N ARG A 374 0.20 24.74 7.68
CA ARG A 374 1.31 23.86 7.29
C ARG A 374 1.79 24.08 5.86
N LEU A 375 0.96 24.65 4.99
CA LEU A 375 1.30 24.87 3.59
C LEU A 375 2.13 26.16 3.40
N PRO A 376 2.98 26.23 2.36
CA PRO A 376 3.62 27.48 1.94
C PRO A 376 2.60 28.58 1.64
N GLU A 377 2.91 29.83 1.98
CA GLU A 377 1.97 30.96 1.91
C GLU A 377 1.22 31.07 0.57
N LYS A 378 1.95 30.92 -0.54
CA LYS A 378 1.42 30.95 -1.91
C LYS A 378 0.37 29.89 -2.22
N LYS A 379 0.39 28.75 -1.52
CA LYS A 379 -0.51 27.60 -1.72
C LYS A 379 -1.70 27.59 -0.74
N ARG A 380 -1.71 28.46 0.27
CA ARG A 380 -2.74 28.46 1.34
C ARG A 380 -4.15 28.79 0.87
N LYS A 381 -4.35 29.38 -0.31
CA LYS A 381 -5.67 29.77 -0.82
C LYS A 381 -6.29 28.77 -1.81
N GLY A 382 -5.53 27.77 -2.25
CA GLY A 382 -5.97 26.79 -3.25
C GLY A 382 -6.89 25.70 -2.69
N SER A 383 -7.19 24.73 -3.56
CA SER A 383 -7.82 23.46 -3.17
C SER A 383 -6.98 22.75 -2.09
N LEU A 384 -7.65 21.96 -1.26
CA LEU A 384 -7.04 21.28 -0.13
C LEU A 384 -7.56 19.84 -0.08
N LYS A 385 -6.66 18.90 -0.37
CA LYS A 385 -6.86 17.47 -0.16
C LYS A 385 -6.07 17.03 1.08
N ILE A 386 -6.63 16.11 1.84
CA ILE A 386 -5.89 15.42 2.90
C ILE A 386 -6.02 13.90 2.78
N SER A 387 -4.98 13.20 3.24
CA SER A 387 -5.02 11.74 3.43
C SER A 387 -4.63 11.41 4.87
N VAL A 388 -5.55 10.81 5.61
CA VAL A 388 -5.33 10.45 7.02
C VAL A 388 -4.93 8.98 7.12
N LYS A 389 -3.85 8.68 7.84
CA LYS A 389 -3.33 7.33 8.03
C LYS A 389 -3.44 6.89 9.49
N SER A 390 -3.81 5.62 9.73
CA SER A 390 -3.90 5.02 11.07
C SER A 390 -2.66 4.20 11.42
N TYR A 391 -2.44 3.94 12.71
CA TYR A 391 -1.40 3.00 13.16
C TYR A 391 -1.65 1.55 12.69
N GLY A 392 -2.87 1.22 12.27
CA GLY A 392 -3.24 -0.06 11.70
C GLY A 392 -3.00 -0.17 10.19
N GLY A 393 -2.42 0.86 9.57
CA GLY A 393 -2.14 0.88 8.13
C GLY A 393 -3.36 1.25 7.26
N GLY A 394 -4.51 1.57 7.84
CA GLY A 394 -5.66 2.06 7.08
C GLY A 394 -5.54 3.53 6.73
N SER A 395 -6.29 3.94 5.71
CA SER A 395 -6.27 5.30 5.20
C SER A 395 -7.64 5.81 4.79
N LEU A 396 -7.83 7.13 4.84
CA LEU A 396 -9.00 7.81 4.33
C LEU A 396 -8.58 9.12 3.64
N ASP A 397 -9.05 9.30 2.41
CA ASP A 397 -8.84 10.52 1.64
C ASP A 397 -10.07 11.43 1.73
N ILE A 398 -9.80 12.74 1.83
CA ILE A 398 -10.79 13.80 1.66
C ILE A 398 -10.27 14.69 0.53
N ASP A 399 -10.78 14.47 -0.68
CA ASP A 399 -10.27 15.12 -1.90
C ASP A 399 -10.53 16.63 -1.94
N ASP A 400 -11.61 17.09 -1.31
CA ASP A 400 -11.92 18.51 -1.16
C ASP A 400 -12.42 18.78 0.25
N TYR A 401 -11.51 19.24 1.11
CA TYR A 401 -11.79 19.55 2.51
C TYR A 401 -12.90 20.61 2.66
N LYS A 402 -12.89 21.63 1.79
CA LYS A 402 -13.84 22.74 1.84
C LYS A 402 -15.24 22.27 1.46
N ARG A 403 -15.36 21.48 0.40
CA ARG A 403 -16.62 20.85 0.01
C ARG A 403 -17.14 19.90 1.09
N PHE A 404 -16.26 19.07 1.66
CA PHE A 404 -16.62 18.12 2.71
C PHE A 404 -17.15 18.78 3.99
N THR A 405 -16.67 19.96 4.32
CA THR A 405 -17.11 20.73 5.50
C THR A 405 -18.20 21.78 5.17
N SER A 406 -18.66 21.82 3.92
CA SER A 406 -19.67 22.76 3.46
C SER A 406 -21.10 22.36 3.84
N LYS A 407 -22.08 23.16 3.39
CA LYS A 407 -23.50 22.84 3.52
C LYS A 407 -23.90 21.53 2.82
N GLU A 408 -23.10 21.01 1.87
CA GLU A 408 -23.38 19.72 1.23
C GLU A 408 -23.40 18.56 2.23
N SER A 409 -22.57 18.63 3.27
CA SER A 409 -22.52 17.62 4.34
C SER A 409 -23.44 17.94 5.52
N LEU A 410 -24.12 19.09 5.51
CA LEU A 410 -25.02 19.54 6.58
C LEU A 410 -26.48 19.25 6.23
N ILE A 411 -27.19 18.63 7.16
CA ILE A 411 -28.63 18.39 7.06
C ILE A 411 -29.32 19.14 8.20
N LYS A 412 -30.40 19.85 7.87
CA LYS A 412 -31.30 20.44 8.87
C LYS A 412 -32.38 19.43 9.23
N LEU A 413 -32.33 18.95 10.46
CA LEU A 413 -33.34 18.05 10.99
C LEU A 413 -34.66 18.81 11.23
N PRO A 414 -35.82 18.15 11.12
CA PRO A 414 -37.11 18.82 11.34
C PRO A 414 -37.30 19.42 12.75
N ASN A 415 -36.53 18.95 13.74
CA ASN A 415 -36.50 19.50 15.10
C ASN A 415 -35.57 20.72 15.24
N GLY A 416 -35.04 21.26 14.13
CA GLY A 416 -34.16 22.44 14.10
C GLY A 416 -32.69 22.15 14.37
N LYS A 417 -32.34 20.94 14.83
CA LYS A 417 -30.95 20.53 15.02
C LYS A 417 -30.22 20.34 13.69
N SER A 418 -28.90 20.44 13.73
CA SER A 418 -28.03 20.10 12.61
C SER A 418 -27.61 18.64 12.71
N ALA A 419 -27.59 17.95 11.57
CA ALA A 419 -26.92 16.67 11.40
C ALA A 419 -25.83 16.77 10.33
N PHE A 420 -24.82 15.92 10.42
CA PHE A 420 -23.68 15.92 9.52
C PHE A 420 -23.49 14.54 8.88
N ARG A 421 -23.26 14.52 7.58
CA ARG A 421 -22.99 13.31 6.81
C ARG A 421 -21.51 12.93 6.92
N SER A 422 -21.22 11.70 7.34
CA SER A 422 -19.86 11.17 7.37
C SER A 422 -19.27 11.04 5.97
N GLN A 423 -17.96 10.86 5.89
CA GLN A 423 -17.31 10.43 4.65
C GLN A 423 -17.99 9.18 4.10
N LYS A 424 -18.20 9.18 2.79
CA LYS A 424 -18.97 8.18 2.07
C LYS A 424 -18.11 6.95 1.76
N LEU A 425 -18.67 5.77 1.97
CA LEU A 425 -18.15 4.50 1.50
C LEU A 425 -18.81 4.13 0.17
N GLY A 426 -18.10 3.38 -0.68
CA GLY A 426 -18.56 3.06 -2.03
C GLY A 426 -18.40 4.21 -3.04
N SER A 427 -18.48 3.89 -4.33
CA SER A 427 -18.18 4.85 -5.40
C SER A 427 -19.34 5.81 -5.71
N SER A 428 -20.59 5.38 -5.51
CA SER A 428 -21.80 6.01 -6.06
C SER A 428 -21.77 6.22 -7.57
N LYS A 429 -21.19 5.26 -8.31
CA LYS A 429 -21.00 5.36 -9.77
C LYS A 429 -21.64 4.20 -10.54
N MET A 430 -22.55 3.44 -9.92
CA MET A 430 -23.30 2.42 -10.66
C MET A 430 -24.25 3.10 -11.67
N ASP A 431 -24.52 2.40 -12.77
CA ASP A 431 -25.51 2.87 -13.73
C ASP A 431 -26.89 3.02 -13.07
N GLY A 432 -27.57 4.12 -13.39
CA GLY A 432 -28.83 4.50 -12.77
C GLY A 432 -28.77 4.84 -11.27
N SER A 433 -27.60 5.00 -10.67
CA SER A 433 -27.47 5.31 -9.23
C SER A 433 -28.16 6.62 -8.85
N GLN A 434 -29.02 6.56 -7.83
CA GLN A 434 -29.76 7.71 -7.30
C GLN A 434 -29.44 7.94 -5.81
N PRO A 435 -29.39 9.19 -5.34
CA PRO A 435 -29.26 9.49 -3.91
C PRO A 435 -30.41 8.89 -3.10
N THR A 436 -30.10 8.38 -1.91
CA THR A 436 -31.09 7.87 -0.95
C THR A 436 -30.70 8.29 0.45
N GLU A 437 -31.68 8.57 1.30
CA GLU A 437 -31.46 9.07 2.66
C GLU A 437 -32.64 8.69 3.57
N ALA A 438 -32.32 8.31 4.80
CA ALA A 438 -33.29 8.05 5.85
C ALA A 438 -32.85 8.71 7.16
N ILE A 439 -33.53 9.80 7.54
CA ILE A 439 -33.40 10.44 8.85
C ILE A 439 -34.32 9.69 9.81
N PHE A 440 -33.79 9.09 10.86
CA PHE A 440 -34.59 8.26 11.75
C PHE A 440 -35.67 9.09 12.44
N THR A 441 -36.93 8.65 12.31
CA THR A 441 -38.08 9.26 13.00
C THR A 441 -37.83 9.36 14.50
N SER A 442 -37.24 8.32 15.11
CA SER A 442 -36.86 8.29 16.53
C SER A 442 -35.79 9.31 16.94
N ALA A 443 -35.01 9.83 15.98
CA ALA A 443 -34.05 10.91 16.24
C ALA A 443 -34.69 12.30 16.21
N VAL A 444 -35.88 12.42 15.63
CA VAL A 444 -36.62 13.68 15.46
C VAL A 444 -37.78 13.80 16.44
N LYS A 445 -38.49 12.67 16.68
CA LYS A 445 -39.67 12.56 17.53
C LYS A 445 -39.34 11.73 18.77
N GLN A 446 -39.51 12.32 19.95
CA GLN A 446 -39.16 11.67 21.23
C GLN A 446 -40.12 10.53 21.63
N ASP A 447 -41.32 10.50 21.07
CA ASP A 447 -42.36 9.50 21.29
C ASP A 447 -42.29 8.31 20.32
N ARG A 448 -41.21 8.19 19.54
CA ARG A 448 -40.99 7.12 18.58
C ARG A 448 -39.74 6.34 18.89
N VAL A 449 -39.83 5.02 18.80
CA VAL A 449 -38.70 4.11 19.04
C VAL A 449 -38.50 3.22 17.82
N LEU A 450 -37.24 3.10 17.36
CA LEU A 450 -36.89 2.17 16.30
C LEU A 450 -37.03 0.73 16.84
N SER A 451 -37.96 -0.04 16.30
CA SER A 451 -38.32 -1.37 16.81
C SER A 451 -37.56 -2.48 16.10
N ARG A 452 -37.38 -2.37 14.78
CA ARG A 452 -36.63 -3.32 13.95
C ARG A 452 -36.15 -2.70 12.66
N VAL A 453 -35.14 -3.31 12.05
CA VAL A 453 -34.67 -3.01 10.69
C VAL A 453 -34.84 -4.26 9.84
N VAL A 454 -35.42 -4.12 8.66
CA VAL A 454 -35.40 -5.15 7.61
C VAL A 454 -34.29 -4.80 6.63
N ILE A 455 -33.34 -5.72 6.45
CA ILE A 455 -32.22 -5.54 5.54
C ILE A 455 -32.51 -6.34 4.27
N TYR A 456 -32.54 -5.66 3.14
CA TYR A 456 -32.69 -6.24 1.80
C TYR A 456 -31.30 -6.45 1.22
N HIS A 457 -30.96 -7.70 0.91
CA HIS A 457 -29.63 -8.07 0.46
C HIS A 457 -29.65 -9.36 -0.36
N GLY A 458 -28.62 -9.53 -1.18
CA GLY A 458 -28.29 -10.76 -1.90
C GLY A 458 -26.77 -10.92 -2.00
N MET A 459 -26.22 -10.76 -3.20
CA MET A 459 -24.76 -10.69 -3.40
C MET A 459 -24.14 -9.40 -2.86
N ALA A 460 -24.95 -8.36 -2.66
CA ALA A 460 -24.60 -7.06 -2.09
C ALA A 460 -25.79 -6.56 -1.24
N VAL A 461 -25.66 -5.38 -0.62
CA VAL A 461 -26.75 -4.78 0.17
C VAL A 461 -27.64 -3.93 -0.74
N ASP A 462 -28.92 -4.29 -0.87
CA ASP A 462 -29.89 -3.58 -1.72
C ASP A 462 -30.54 -2.39 -1.00
N GLY A 463 -30.79 -2.53 0.30
CA GLY A 463 -31.45 -1.48 1.09
C GLY A 463 -31.76 -1.88 2.53
N MET A 464 -32.27 -0.91 3.29
CA MET A 464 -32.68 -1.08 4.68
C MET A 464 -34.01 -0.37 4.90
N GLU A 465 -34.95 -1.03 5.56
CA GLU A 465 -36.22 -0.44 5.98
C GLU A 465 -36.28 -0.36 7.51
N PHE A 466 -36.31 0.86 8.02
CA PHE A 466 -36.37 1.19 9.43
C PHE A 466 -37.84 1.22 9.87
N ILE A 467 -38.21 0.38 10.83
CA ILE A 467 -39.59 0.21 11.30
C ILE A 467 -39.69 0.64 12.76
N TYR A 468 -40.70 1.44 13.09
CA TYR A 468 -40.91 2.01 14.41
C TYR A 468 -41.95 1.24 15.23
N ASP A 469 -42.18 1.66 16.46
CA ASP A 469 -43.15 1.09 17.39
C ASP A 469 -44.61 1.22 16.94
N ASP A 470 -44.90 2.17 16.03
CA ASP A 470 -46.21 2.37 15.41
C ASP A 470 -46.35 1.72 14.02
N ASP A 471 -45.41 0.83 13.65
CA ASP A 471 -45.27 0.20 12.33
C ASP A 471 -45.05 1.18 11.15
N SER A 472 -44.83 2.47 11.41
CA SER A 472 -44.34 3.39 10.39
C SER A 472 -42.96 2.97 9.88
N ARG A 473 -42.67 3.28 8.61
CA ARG A 473 -41.49 2.76 7.90
C ARG A 473 -40.74 3.84 7.16
N GLN A 474 -39.41 3.72 7.11
CA GLN A 474 -38.54 4.54 6.26
C GLN A 474 -37.60 3.63 5.46
N LEU A 475 -37.64 3.74 4.14
CA LEU A 475 -36.80 2.97 3.24
C LEU A 475 -35.54 3.76 2.87
N PHE A 476 -34.39 3.10 2.95
CA PHE A 476 -33.10 3.52 2.41
C PHE A 476 -32.65 2.51 1.37
N GLY A 477 -32.32 2.95 0.16
CA GLY A 477 -32.08 2.04 -0.98
C GLY A 477 -33.38 1.43 -1.51
N LYS A 478 -33.39 0.12 -1.75
CA LYS A 478 -34.56 -0.59 -2.31
C LYS A 478 -34.79 -1.97 -1.72
N LYS A 479 -35.97 -2.52 -1.99
CA LYS A 479 -36.40 -3.86 -1.58
C LYS A 479 -35.95 -4.93 -2.59
N GLY A 480 -34.64 -5.07 -2.75
CA GLY A 480 -34.01 -6.05 -3.66
C GLY A 480 -33.47 -7.29 -2.96
N GLY A 481 -32.82 -8.17 -3.73
CA GLY A 481 -32.19 -9.37 -3.20
C GLY A 481 -33.19 -10.42 -2.70
N LYS A 482 -32.95 -10.95 -1.50
CA LYS A 482 -33.80 -11.95 -0.82
C LYS A 482 -35.21 -11.41 -0.58
N GLU A 483 -36.23 -12.15 -1.01
CA GLU A 483 -37.63 -11.80 -0.79
C GLU A 483 -37.93 -11.63 0.72
N GLY A 484 -38.58 -10.51 1.06
CA GLY A 484 -38.90 -10.14 2.44
C GLY A 484 -37.72 -9.60 3.28
N GLY A 485 -36.48 -9.75 2.81
CA GLY A 485 -35.28 -9.36 3.55
C GLY A 485 -35.03 -10.18 4.82
N ASP A 486 -34.05 -9.76 5.62
CA ASP A 486 -33.78 -10.30 6.95
C ASP A 486 -34.03 -9.25 8.04
N THR A 487 -34.72 -9.66 9.10
CA THR A 487 -35.12 -8.74 10.19
C THR A 487 -34.13 -8.79 11.34
N PHE A 488 -33.72 -7.61 11.81
CA PHE A 488 -33.01 -7.42 13.07
C PHE A 488 -33.87 -6.61 14.04
N GLU A 489 -34.29 -7.24 15.14
CA GLU A 489 -35.15 -6.62 16.16
C GLU A 489 -34.33 -5.97 17.29
N PHE A 490 -34.78 -4.83 17.78
CA PHE A 490 -34.21 -4.10 18.92
C PHE A 490 -34.98 -4.37 20.21
N ASP A 491 -34.29 -4.35 21.33
CA ASP A 491 -34.89 -4.34 22.67
C ASP A 491 -35.41 -2.93 23.00
N VAL A 492 -36.64 -2.67 22.53
CA VAL A 492 -37.36 -1.41 22.77
C VAL A 492 -37.49 -1.10 24.26
N ARG A 493 -37.67 -2.11 25.12
CA ARG A 493 -37.85 -1.93 26.56
C ARG A 493 -36.58 -1.39 27.23
N ARG A 494 -35.41 -1.79 26.71
CA ARG A 494 -34.10 -1.33 27.19
C ARG A 494 -33.60 -0.08 26.47
N GLY A 495 -34.40 0.51 25.57
CA GLY A 495 -34.02 1.68 24.80
C GLY A 495 -32.83 1.40 23.87
N GLU A 496 -32.75 0.19 23.31
CA GLU A 496 -31.69 -0.15 22.37
C GLU A 496 -31.80 0.70 21.10
N TYR A 497 -30.66 1.21 20.63
CA TYR A 497 -30.58 2.02 19.42
C TYR A 497 -29.34 1.65 18.61
N ILE A 498 -29.32 2.08 17.34
CA ILE A 498 -28.17 1.89 16.44
C ILE A 498 -27.02 2.80 16.91
N SER A 499 -25.93 2.20 17.37
CA SER A 499 -24.73 2.90 17.81
C SER A 499 -23.65 2.97 16.73
N GLY A 500 -23.76 2.16 15.69
CA GLY A 500 -22.80 2.11 14.60
C GLY A 500 -23.14 1.09 13.54
N PHE A 501 -22.28 1.01 12.52
CA PHE A 501 -22.31 -0.02 11.50
C PHE A 501 -20.90 -0.60 11.29
N VAL A 502 -20.82 -1.84 10.84
CA VAL A 502 -19.65 -2.29 10.07
C VAL A 502 -20.13 -2.48 8.65
N ALA A 503 -19.60 -1.70 7.72
CA ALA A 503 -19.90 -1.80 6.30
C ALA A 503 -18.71 -2.43 5.58
N ARG A 504 -18.97 -3.34 4.66
CA ARG A 504 -17.98 -3.86 3.73
C ARG A 504 -18.20 -3.19 2.38
N SER A 505 -17.17 -2.57 1.83
CA SER A 505 -17.32 -1.81 0.59
C SER A 505 -16.09 -1.84 -0.29
N GLY A 506 -16.33 -1.84 -1.60
CA GLY A 506 -15.37 -1.50 -2.64
C GLY A 506 -15.99 -0.47 -3.58
N PHE A 507 -16.30 -0.89 -4.82
CA PHE A 507 -17.04 -0.04 -5.75
C PHE A 507 -18.49 0.22 -5.29
N TRP A 508 -19.07 -0.71 -4.53
CA TRP A 508 -20.41 -0.63 -3.92
C TRP A 508 -20.38 -1.14 -2.46
N VAL A 509 -21.56 -1.28 -1.83
CA VAL A 509 -21.70 -1.81 -0.48
C VAL A 509 -21.95 -3.32 -0.53
N ASP A 510 -20.89 -4.10 -0.29
CA ASP A 510 -20.92 -5.56 -0.34
C ASP A 510 -21.70 -6.16 0.84
N GLY A 511 -21.50 -5.63 2.04
CA GLY A 511 -22.14 -6.16 3.24
C GLY A 511 -22.32 -5.13 4.34
N ILE A 512 -23.26 -5.36 5.25
CA ILE A 512 -23.53 -4.48 6.38
C ILE A 512 -23.87 -5.24 7.66
N GLN A 513 -23.38 -4.74 8.78
CA GLN A 513 -23.67 -5.22 10.12
C GLN A 513 -24.10 -4.04 11.00
N ILE A 514 -25.17 -4.22 11.77
CA ILE A 514 -25.69 -3.22 12.70
C ILE A 514 -25.00 -3.42 14.05
N LEU A 515 -24.49 -2.33 14.62
CA LEU A 515 -23.99 -2.24 15.99
C LEU A 515 -24.99 -1.48 16.85
N THR A 516 -25.20 -1.96 18.07
CA THR A 516 -26.23 -1.41 18.98
C THR A 516 -25.65 -0.84 20.26
N SER A 517 -26.43 -0.02 20.96
CA SER A 517 -26.06 0.56 22.26
C SER A 517 -25.93 -0.47 23.38
N LEU A 518 -26.52 -1.65 23.22
CA LEU A 518 -26.41 -2.76 24.17
C LEU A 518 -25.23 -3.71 23.88
N GLY A 519 -24.35 -3.33 22.93
CA GLY A 519 -23.19 -4.13 22.54
C GLY A 519 -23.52 -5.35 21.67
N ARG A 520 -24.78 -5.50 21.22
CA ARG A 520 -25.16 -6.53 20.24
C ARG A 520 -24.68 -6.14 18.85
N LYS A 521 -24.34 -7.16 18.06
CA LYS A 521 -24.07 -7.05 16.63
C LYS A 521 -25.04 -7.95 15.89
N SER A 522 -25.62 -7.48 14.79
CA SER A 522 -26.35 -8.37 13.88
C SER A 522 -25.38 -9.35 13.19
N PRO A 523 -25.87 -10.35 12.45
CA PRO A 523 -25.09 -10.97 11.38
C PRO A 523 -24.64 -9.92 10.35
N VAL A 524 -23.67 -10.28 9.51
CA VAL A 524 -23.37 -9.50 8.30
C VAL A 524 -24.40 -9.88 7.23
N TYR A 525 -25.13 -8.90 6.72
CA TYR A 525 -26.07 -9.05 5.61
C TYR A 525 -25.38 -8.66 4.30
N GLY A 526 -25.66 -9.36 3.21
CA GLY A 526 -24.90 -9.27 1.96
C GLY A 526 -23.66 -10.18 1.94
N ASN A 527 -22.62 -9.81 1.20
CA ASN A 527 -21.38 -10.57 1.09
C ASN A 527 -20.40 -10.25 2.24
N ALA A 528 -20.29 -11.17 3.20
CA ALA A 528 -19.40 -11.05 4.36
C ALA A 528 -17.89 -11.02 4.03
N HIS A 529 -17.51 -11.38 2.81
CA HIS A 529 -16.13 -11.43 2.33
C HIS A 529 -15.86 -10.46 1.18
N GLY A 530 -16.85 -9.68 0.73
CA GLY A 530 -16.68 -8.67 -0.32
C GLY A 530 -16.10 -7.38 0.23
N GLY A 531 -15.36 -6.62 -0.58
CA GLY A 531 -14.83 -5.31 -0.22
C GLY A 531 -13.95 -5.27 1.04
N ASP A 532 -13.57 -4.05 1.44
CA ASP A 532 -12.86 -3.79 2.70
C ASP A 532 -13.84 -3.47 3.82
N ALA A 533 -13.52 -3.89 5.04
CA ALA A 533 -14.35 -3.63 6.21
C ALA A 533 -14.06 -2.24 6.80
N HIS A 534 -15.12 -1.46 6.99
CA HIS A 534 -15.11 -0.15 7.61
C HIS A 534 -16.08 -0.14 8.78
N THR A 535 -15.57 0.12 9.97
CA THR A 535 -16.45 0.45 11.10
C THR A 535 -16.92 1.89 10.93
N LEU A 536 -18.15 2.20 11.31
CA LEU A 536 -18.76 3.53 11.30
C LEU A 536 -19.40 3.76 12.67
N ILE A 537 -18.68 4.44 13.57
CA ILE A 537 -19.13 4.76 14.93
C ILE A 537 -19.00 6.28 15.09
N PRO A 538 -20.03 6.99 15.57
CA PRO A 538 -19.98 8.43 15.70
C PRO A 538 -18.90 8.87 16.72
N PRO A 539 -18.29 10.06 16.55
CA PRO A 539 -17.39 10.64 17.53
C PRO A 539 -18.02 10.82 18.91
N ARG A 540 -17.18 10.90 19.94
CA ARG A 540 -17.67 11.17 21.30
C ARG A 540 -18.52 12.44 21.34
N GLY A 541 -19.70 12.34 21.95
CA GLY A 541 -20.68 13.43 22.02
C GLY A 541 -21.62 13.53 20.82
N TYR A 542 -21.56 12.58 19.89
CA TYR A 542 -22.50 12.46 18.78
C TYR A 542 -23.19 11.09 18.80
N ILE A 543 -24.40 11.05 18.23
CA ILE A 543 -25.17 9.84 17.97
C ILE A 543 -25.54 9.75 16.50
N ILE A 544 -25.80 8.54 16.01
CA ILE A 544 -26.35 8.33 14.67
C ILE A 544 -27.83 8.70 14.69
N CYS A 545 -28.24 9.57 13.78
CA CYS A 545 -29.61 10.02 13.60
C CYS A 545 -30.21 9.63 12.24
N GLY A 546 -29.44 8.95 11.39
CA GLY A 546 -29.89 8.50 10.08
C GLY A 546 -28.75 7.93 9.25
N VAL A 547 -29.09 7.58 8.01
CA VAL A 547 -28.15 7.09 6.98
C VAL A 547 -28.40 7.82 5.67
N SER A 548 -27.36 7.95 4.86
CA SER A 548 -27.40 8.61 3.56
C SER A 548 -26.47 7.91 2.59
N GLY A 549 -26.69 8.05 1.28
CA GLY A 549 -25.93 7.28 0.30
C GLY A 549 -26.55 7.33 -1.09
N SER A 550 -26.32 6.28 -1.86
CA SER A 550 -26.86 6.13 -3.21
C SER A 550 -27.17 4.67 -3.52
N CYS A 551 -28.08 4.46 -4.47
CA CYS A 551 -28.55 3.15 -4.87
C CYS A 551 -28.75 3.09 -6.38
N GLY A 552 -28.09 2.14 -7.05
CA GLY A 552 -28.37 1.73 -8.43
C GLY A 552 -29.05 0.35 -8.43
N GLN A 553 -28.35 -0.66 -8.97
CA GLN A 553 -28.82 -2.05 -8.84
C GLN A 553 -28.77 -2.57 -7.39
N TRP A 554 -27.95 -1.99 -6.53
CA TRP A 554 -27.96 -2.13 -5.08
C TRP A 554 -27.29 -0.88 -4.50
N LEU A 555 -27.09 -0.81 -3.18
CA LEU A 555 -26.41 0.32 -2.56
C LEU A 555 -24.96 0.41 -3.07
N ASP A 556 -24.63 1.55 -3.65
CA ASP A 556 -23.28 1.84 -4.13
C ASP A 556 -22.62 3.03 -3.41
N GLY A 557 -23.35 3.63 -2.46
CA GLY A 557 -22.85 4.64 -1.54
C GLY A 557 -23.47 4.49 -0.16
N PHE A 558 -22.68 4.65 0.91
CA PHE A 558 -23.17 4.62 2.29
C PHE A 558 -22.41 5.58 3.22
N SER A 559 -23.16 6.34 4.00
CA SER A 559 -22.70 7.26 5.04
C SER A 559 -23.66 7.23 6.22
N VAL A 560 -23.16 7.52 7.41
CA VAL A 560 -24.02 7.78 8.58
C VAL A 560 -24.25 9.27 8.75
N LEU A 561 -25.42 9.62 9.28
CA LEU A 561 -25.76 10.98 9.68
C LEU A 561 -25.61 11.09 11.20
N ILE A 562 -24.80 12.04 11.66
CA ILE A 562 -24.52 12.24 13.09
C ILE A 562 -25.09 13.56 13.60
N THR A 563 -25.56 13.58 14.85
CA THR A 563 -26.02 14.81 15.53
C THR A 563 -25.62 14.77 17.01
N ARG A 564 -25.68 15.92 17.68
CA ARG A 564 -25.37 16.06 19.12
C ARG A 564 -26.59 15.82 20.02
#